data_AF-A0A1C7M9L9-F1
#
_entry.id   AF-A0A1C7M9L9-F1
#
_cell.length_a   1.000
_cell.length_b   1.000
_cell.length_c   1.000
_cell.angle_alpha   90.00
_cell.angle_beta   90.00
_cell.angle_gamma   90.00
#
_symmetry.space_group_name_H-M   'P 1'
#
loop_
_entity.id
_entity.type
_entity.pdbx_description
1 polymer ?
#
loop_
_entity_poly.entity_id
_entity_poly.type
_entity_poly.pdbx_seq_one_letter_code
_entity_poly.pdbx_strand_id
1 'polypeptide(L)'
;MKQSNDQSIFAWRGVSNKPTHLGLLAPSPSYFRDSHSIVQQRSGIQAQPYFSVTNYGVLLRAPLQKVEGKVWRAALACQSDMGARICISLKHEGGDQYSKESDSLWDVATVANPNAGLTRKMYTFGTLPFSPTFCPPWRPQKCVLHVPR
;
A
#
# COMPACT_ATOMS: atom_id res chain seq x y z
N MET A 1 18.02 6.15 -2.78
CA MET A 1 16.65 5.82 -2.31
C MET A 1 15.73 5.94 -3.52
N LYS A 2 14.93 4.92 -3.85
CA LYS A 2 14.04 4.99 -5.03
C LYS A 2 12.80 5.82 -4.66
N GLN A 3 12.70 7.01 -5.24
CA GLN A 3 11.57 7.93 -5.09
C GLN A 3 10.75 7.92 -6.38
N SER A 4 9.43 7.95 -6.27
CA SER A 4 8.54 8.05 -7.42
C SER A 4 7.24 8.74 -7.03
N ASN A 5 6.58 9.28 -8.05
CA ASN A 5 5.31 9.99 -7.91
C ASN A 5 4.13 9.16 -8.43
N ASP A 6 4.42 7.99 -9.00
CA ASP A 6 3.41 7.10 -9.55
C ASP A 6 2.78 6.21 -8.47
N GLN A 7 1.70 6.70 -7.87
CA GLN A 7 0.96 5.95 -6.86
C GLN A 7 0.05 4.86 -7.45
N SER A 8 -0.03 4.70 -8.78
CA SER A 8 -0.81 3.62 -9.40
C SER A 8 -0.27 2.23 -9.07
N ILE A 9 1.01 2.12 -8.68
CA ILE A 9 1.63 0.87 -8.23
C ILE A 9 0.99 0.29 -6.95
N PHE A 10 0.22 1.11 -6.21
CA PHE A 10 -0.53 0.67 -5.03
C PHE A 10 -1.97 0.25 -5.36
N ALA A 11 -2.43 0.52 -6.59
CA ALA A 11 -3.78 0.28 -7.06
C ALA A 11 -3.91 -1.11 -7.71
N TRP A 12 -3.62 -2.16 -6.93
CA TRP A 12 -3.75 -3.55 -7.32
C TRP A 12 -4.83 -4.25 -6.49
N ARG A 13 -5.47 -5.25 -7.09
CA ARG A 13 -6.50 -6.07 -6.44
C ARG A 13 -5.94 -7.46 -6.13
N GLY A 14 -6.32 -7.98 -4.98
CA GLY A 14 -6.04 -9.35 -4.59
C GLY A 14 -6.78 -10.33 -5.48
N VAL A 15 -6.15 -11.47 -5.78
CA VAL A 15 -6.86 -12.60 -6.39
C VAL A 15 -7.65 -13.27 -5.27
N SER A 16 -8.98 -13.35 -5.41
CA SER A 16 -9.86 -14.03 -4.47
C SER A 16 -9.27 -15.38 -4.05
N ASN A 17 -9.23 -15.64 -2.73
CA ASN A 17 -8.68 -16.85 -2.07
C ASN A 17 -7.23 -16.77 -1.56
N LYS A 18 -6.58 -15.60 -1.49
CA LYS A 18 -5.27 -15.45 -0.84
C LYS A 18 -5.36 -14.64 0.46
N PRO A 19 -4.57 -14.98 1.49
CA PRO A 19 -4.63 -14.29 2.77
C PRO A 19 -4.26 -12.80 2.61
N THR A 20 -5.11 -11.94 3.18
CA THR A 20 -5.11 -10.47 3.14
C THR A 20 -3.95 -9.80 3.88
N HIS A 21 -2.90 -10.54 4.24
CA HIS A 21 -1.71 -10.01 4.93
C HIS A 21 -0.69 -9.40 3.97
N LEU A 22 -1.14 -8.97 2.79
CA LEU A 22 -0.24 -8.48 1.75
C LEU A 22 0.20 -7.05 2.10
N GLY A 23 1.50 -6.78 2.01
CA GLY A 23 2.04 -5.44 2.18
C GLY A 23 1.48 -4.46 1.13
N LEU A 24 1.81 -3.18 1.25
CA LEU A 24 1.29 -2.15 0.33
C LEU A 24 1.63 -2.42 -1.15
N LEU A 25 2.77 -3.07 -1.40
CA LEU A 25 3.21 -3.45 -2.75
C LEU A 25 2.63 -4.81 -3.17
N ALA A 26 2.27 -4.90 -4.44
CA ALA A 26 1.83 -6.16 -5.04
C ALA A 26 2.93 -7.24 -4.90
N PRO A 27 2.59 -8.47 -4.48
CA PRO A 27 3.56 -9.56 -4.40
C PRO A 27 4.13 -10.00 -5.75
N SER A 28 3.38 -9.74 -6.82
CA SER A 28 3.73 -10.09 -8.20
C SER A 28 3.00 -9.17 -9.18
N PRO A 29 3.54 -8.92 -10.38
CA PRO A 29 2.85 -8.20 -11.44
C PRO A 29 1.47 -8.77 -11.81
N SER A 30 1.21 -10.06 -11.55
CA SER A 30 -0.10 -10.69 -11.84
C SER A 30 -1.29 -10.06 -11.08
N TYR A 31 -1.03 -9.34 -9.99
CA TYR A 31 -2.06 -8.64 -9.21
C TYR A 31 -2.58 -7.35 -9.89
N PHE A 32 -1.96 -6.94 -10.99
CA PHE A 32 -2.41 -5.82 -11.82
C PHE A 32 -3.27 -6.26 -13.02
N ARG A 33 -3.66 -7.55 -13.10
CA ARG A 33 -4.45 -8.09 -14.21
C ARG A 33 -5.70 -7.27 -14.50
N ASP A 34 -6.37 -6.79 -13.46
CA ASP A 34 -7.62 -6.02 -13.55
C ASP A 34 -7.42 -4.51 -13.34
N SER A 35 -6.18 -4.02 -13.49
CA SER A 35 -5.80 -2.61 -13.32
C SER A 35 -5.68 -1.85 -14.66
N HIS A 36 -6.14 -2.44 -15.77
CA HIS A 36 -6.02 -1.86 -17.12
C HIS A 36 -6.75 -0.51 -17.29
N SER A 37 -7.77 -0.25 -16.48
CA SER A 37 -8.53 1.00 -16.48
C SER A 37 -7.95 2.07 -15.55
N ILE A 38 -6.87 1.78 -14.82
CA ILE A 38 -6.30 2.71 -13.83
C ILE A 38 -5.23 3.58 -14.50
N VAL A 39 -5.43 4.88 -14.47
CA VAL A 39 -4.53 5.87 -15.07
C VAL A 39 -4.05 6.86 -14.01
N GLN A 40 -2.83 7.38 -14.19
CA GLN A 40 -2.34 8.47 -13.34
C GLN A 40 -3.24 9.71 -13.49
N GLN A 41 -3.57 10.34 -12.37
CA GLN A 41 -4.33 11.59 -12.38
C GLN A 41 -3.42 12.71 -12.91
N ARG A 42 -3.74 13.26 -14.09
CA ARG A 42 -2.86 14.19 -14.81
C ARG A 42 -2.93 15.66 -14.33
N SER A 43 -3.94 16.05 -13.56
CA SER A 43 -4.15 17.47 -13.22
C SER A 43 -4.84 17.69 -11.87
N GLY A 44 -4.32 18.66 -11.10
CA GLY A 44 -4.91 19.20 -9.87
C GLY A 44 -3.85 19.62 -8.86
N ILE A 45 -4.07 20.75 -8.17
CA ILE A 45 -3.20 21.45 -7.19
C ILE A 45 -3.00 20.61 -5.90
N GLN A 46 -2.84 19.30 -6.02
CA GLN A 46 -2.52 18.44 -4.91
C GLN A 46 -1.04 18.10 -4.97
N ALA A 47 -0.36 18.56 -3.91
CA ALA A 47 1.03 18.31 -3.60
C ALA A 47 1.56 17.04 -4.26
N GLN A 48 2.53 17.22 -5.17
CA GLN A 48 3.24 16.17 -5.89
C GLN A 48 3.15 14.83 -5.15
N PRO A 49 2.34 13.88 -5.66
CA PRO A 49 2.19 12.60 -4.99
C PRO A 49 3.58 12.00 -4.84
N TYR A 50 3.90 11.53 -3.65
CA TYR A 50 5.25 11.12 -3.32
C TYR A 50 5.19 9.81 -2.57
N PHE A 51 6.00 8.86 -3.03
CA PHE A 51 6.35 7.71 -2.23
C PHE A 51 7.85 7.41 -2.30
N SER A 52 8.34 6.77 -1.25
CA SER A 52 9.72 6.33 -1.16
C SER A 52 9.80 4.97 -0.51
N VAL A 53 10.58 4.07 -1.11
CA VAL A 53 10.88 2.78 -0.51
C VAL A 53 12.05 2.97 0.46
N THR A 54 11.82 2.60 1.72
CA THR A 54 12.75 2.70 2.84
C THR A 54 13.12 1.30 3.33
N ASN A 55 14.17 1.18 4.15
CA ASN A 55 14.49 -0.08 4.84
C ASN A 55 13.43 -0.51 5.87
N TYR A 56 12.52 0.38 6.24
CA TYR A 56 11.40 0.13 7.15
C TYR A 56 10.06 -0.02 6.43
N GLY A 57 10.04 -0.16 5.10
CA GLY A 57 8.81 -0.28 4.31
C GLY A 57 8.59 0.92 3.38
N VAL A 58 7.33 1.18 3.02
CA VAL A 58 6.99 2.23 2.05
C VAL A 58 6.44 3.45 2.76
N LEU A 59 7.12 4.58 2.54
CA LEU A 59 6.61 5.91 2.87
C LEU A 59 5.67 6.37 1.76
N LEU A 60 4.40 6.60 2.08
CA LEU A 60 3.37 7.10 1.15
C LEU A 60 2.83 8.44 1.65
N ARG A 61 2.72 9.43 0.77
CA ARG A 61 2.06 10.71 1.05
C ARG A 61 0.76 10.79 0.26
N ALA A 62 -0.38 10.79 0.95
CA ALA A 62 -1.70 10.91 0.33
C ALA A 62 -2.70 11.58 1.29
N PRO A 63 -3.82 12.13 0.80
CA PRO A 63 -4.96 12.50 1.63
C PRO A 63 -5.52 11.26 2.35
N LEU A 64 -5.66 11.34 3.68
CA LEU A 64 -6.30 10.29 4.48
C LEU A 64 -7.67 10.75 5.00
N GLN A 65 -8.65 9.86 4.88
CA GLN A 65 -9.96 10.02 5.47
C GLN A 65 -10.22 8.88 6.46
N LYS A 66 -10.67 9.21 7.67
CA LYS A 66 -11.10 8.19 8.64
C LYS A 66 -12.46 7.65 8.23
N VAL A 67 -12.60 6.33 8.16
CA VAL A 67 -13.88 5.67 7.85
C VAL A 67 -14.55 5.27 9.16
N GLU A 68 -13.97 4.28 9.86
CA GLU A 68 -14.54 3.73 11.08
C GLU A 68 -13.43 3.10 11.93
N GLY A 69 -13.49 3.25 13.26
CA GLY A 69 -12.53 2.63 14.17
C GLY A 69 -11.07 2.97 13.84
N LYS A 70 -10.29 1.93 13.52
CA LYS A 70 -8.88 2.02 13.08
C LYS A 70 -8.72 2.01 11.54
N VAL A 71 -9.81 2.06 10.77
CA VAL A 71 -9.79 1.99 9.32
C VAL A 71 -9.80 3.39 8.71
N TRP A 72 -8.88 3.61 7.78
CA TRP A 72 -8.65 4.83 7.04
C TRP A 72 -8.65 4.54 5.54
N ARG A 73 -9.03 5.51 4.73
CA ARG A 73 -8.90 5.48 3.28
C ARG A 73 -7.85 6.48 2.84
N ALA A 74 -6.89 6.01 2.05
CA ALA A 74 -5.89 6.87 1.42
C ALA A 74 -6.21 7.05 -0.06
N ALA A 75 -6.37 8.31 -0.48
CA ALA A 75 -6.70 8.66 -1.86
C ALA A 75 -5.44 8.74 -2.72
N LEU A 76 -5.23 7.73 -3.57
CA LEU A 76 -4.08 7.66 -4.46
C LEU A 76 -4.17 8.73 -5.56
N ALA A 77 -3.04 9.18 -6.09
CA ALA A 77 -2.99 10.05 -7.25
C ALA A 77 -3.19 9.31 -8.59
N CYS A 78 -4.17 8.41 -8.61
CA CYS A 78 -4.63 7.72 -9.80
C CYS A 78 -6.16 7.65 -9.80
N GLN A 79 -6.71 7.43 -10.99
CA GLN A 79 -8.15 7.41 -11.24
C GLN A 79 -8.48 6.25 -12.17
N SER A 80 -9.72 5.81 -12.15
CA SER A 80 -10.28 4.97 -13.20
C SER A 80 -10.41 5.77 -14.50
N ASP A 81 -10.53 5.06 -15.62
CA ASP A 81 -11.02 5.53 -16.92
C ASP A 81 -12.28 6.41 -16.83
N MET A 82 -13.20 6.10 -15.91
CA MET A 82 -14.41 6.89 -15.63
C MET A 82 -14.15 8.19 -14.84
N GLY A 83 -12.89 8.50 -14.51
CA GLY A 83 -12.49 9.71 -13.78
C GLY A 83 -12.66 9.63 -12.26
N ALA A 84 -13.14 8.50 -11.73
CA ALA A 84 -13.24 8.29 -10.28
C ALA A 84 -11.85 8.06 -9.66
N ARG A 85 -11.52 8.80 -8.60
CA ARG A 85 -10.23 8.64 -7.91
C ARG A 85 -10.19 7.34 -7.12
N ILE A 86 -9.05 6.66 -7.17
CA ILE A 86 -8.85 5.38 -6.49
C ILE A 86 -8.39 5.60 -5.04
N CYS A 87 -8.99 4.84 -4.13
CA CYS A 87 -8.64 4.76 -2.72
C CYS A 87 -8.24 3.34 -2.32
N ILE A 88 -7.33 3.26 -1.35
CA ILE A 88 -6.99 2.02 -0.66
C ILE A 88 -7.40 2.09 0.81
N SER A 89 -7.86 0.95 1.36
CA SER A 89 -8.15 0.83 2.79
C SER A 89 -6.88 0.50 3.57
N LEU A 90 -6.66 1.26 4.64
CA LEU A 90 -5.53 1.14 5.54
C LEU A 90 -6.04 0.97 6.98
N LYS A 91 -5.39 0.11 7.74
CA LYS A 91 -5.58 -0.04 9.19
C LYS A 91 -4.48 0.72 9.91
N HIS A 92 -4.87 1.59 10.85
CA HIS A 92 -3.95 2.37 11.67
C HIS A 92 -3.42 1.50 12.82
N GLU A 93 -2.10 1.33 12.85
CA GLU A 93 -1.42 0.53 13.88
C GLU A 93 -0.88 1.41 15.03
N GLY A 94 -0.70 2.72 14.79
CA GLY A 94 -0.28 3.71 15.79
C GLY A 94 0.67 4.77 15.19
N GLY A 95 0.66 5.99 15.73
CA GLY A 95 1.48 7.09 15.18
C GLY A 95 1.21 7.34 13.69
N ASP A 96 2.25 7.30 12.87
CA ASP A 96 2.18 7.40 11.40
C ASP A 96 2.25 6.03 10.69
N GLN A 97 1.98 4.94 11.41
CA GLN A 97 2.08 3.57 10.92
C GLN A 97 0.73 3.01 10.48
N TYR A 98 0.69 2.44 9.28
CA TYR A 98 -0.51 1.90 8.65
C TYR A 98 -0.22 0.56 7.97
N SER A 99 -1.17 -0.36 7.98
CA SER A 99 -1.13 -1.63 7.23
C SER A 99 -2.24 -1.63 6.18
N LYS A 100 -2.05 -2.33 5.04
CA LYS A 100 -3.13 -2.50 4.07
C LYS A 100 -4.20 -3.39 4.70
N GLU A 101 -5.43 -2.90 4.77
CA GLU A 101 -6.53 -3.58 5.49
C GLU A 101 -7.28 -4.55 4.57
N SER A 102 -7.40 -4.18 3.29
CA SER A 102 -8.12 -4.95 2.29
C SER A 102 -7.50 -4.79 0.92
N ASP A 103 -7.69 -5.82 0.10
CA ASP A 103 -7.30 -5.89 -1.31
C ASP A 103 -8.30 -5.17 -2.23
N SER A 104 -9.40 -4.68 -1.69
CA SER A 104 -10.41 -3.91 -2.42
C SER A 104 -9.93 -2.49 -2.69
N LEU A 105 -10.07 -2.08 -3.95
CA LEU A 105 -9.96 -0.68 -4.36
C LEU A 105 -11.33 -0.01 -4.24
N TRP A 106 -11.34 1.23 -3.79
CA TRP A 106 -12.55 2.03 -3.62
C TRP A 106 -12.54 3.23 -4.55
N ASP A 107 -13.67 3.49 -5.19
CA ASP A 107 -13.84 4.66 -6.06
C ASP A 107 -14.44 5.82 -5.26
N VAL A 108 -13.77 6.97 -5.29
CA VAL A 108 -14.10 8.19 -4.54
C VAL A 108 -15.28 8.98 -5.15
N ALA A 109 -15.97 8.45 -6.15
CA ALA A 109 -17.23 9.03 -6.62
C ALA A 109 -18.28 9.19 -5.48
N THR A 110 -18.11 8.45 -4.37
CA THR A 110 -19.00 8.41 -3.20
C THR A 110 -18.43 9.05 -1.92
N VAL A 111 -17.20 9.60 -1.95
CA VAL A 111 -16.60 10.21 -0.77
C VAL A 111 -16.77 11.73 -0.83
N ALA A 112 -17.43 12.30 0.19
CA ALA A 112 -17.54 13.74 0.38
C ALA A 112 -16.15 14.39 0.38
N ASN A 113 -15.83 15.06 -0.73
CA ASN A 113 -14.60 15.78 -1.02
C ASN A 113 -13.29 14.93 -0.91
N PRO A 114 -12.70 14.46 -2.04
CA PRO A 114 -11.38 13.81 -2.07
C PRO A 114 -10.25 14.61 -1.42
N ASN A 115 -10.46 15.91 -1.22
CA ASN A 115 -9.50 16.86 -0.66
C ASN A 115 -9.77 17.17 0.82
N ALA A 116 -10.86 16.64 1.41
CA ALA A 116 -11.14 16.81 2.83
C ALA A 116 -10.18 16.00 3.72
N GLY A 117 -9.45 15.04 3.15
CA GLY A 117 -8.42 14.29 3.85
C GLY A 117 -7.17 15.13 4.12
N LEU A 118 -6.69 15.10 5.36
CA LEU A 118 -5.38 15.66 5.69
C LEU A 118 -4.31 14.83 4.98
N THR A 119 -3.46 15.50 4.19
CA THR A 119 -2.30 14.83 3.57
C THR A 119 -1.32 14.42 4.67
N ARG A 120 -1.10 13.13 4.85
CA ARG A 120 -0.19 12.59 5.86
C ARG A 120 0.91 11.75 5.22
N LYS A 121 2.06 11.70 5.91
CA LYS A 121 3.11 10.72 5.65
C LYS A 121 2.71 9.44 6.37
N MET A 122 2.64 8.34 5.63
CA MET A 122 2.28 7.04 6.15
C MET A 122 3.44 6.09 5.94
N TYR A 123 3.80 5.34 6.97
CA TYR A 123 4.72 4.22 6.86
C TYR A 123 3.91 2.94 6.79
N THR A 124 4.10 2.18 5.73
CA THR A 124 3.43 0.90 5.53
C THR A 124 4.41 -0.25 5.53
N PHE A 125 4.03 -1.31 6.22
CA PHE A 125 4.82 -2.53 6.36
C PHE A 125 4.07 -3.68 5.71
N GLY A 126 4.81 -4.59 5.07
CA GLY A 126 4.28 -5.92 4.83
C GLY A 126 4.29 -6.68 6.14
N THR A 127 3.12 -7.12 6.60
CA THR A 127 3.06 -8.27 7.50
C THR A 127 3.52 -9.47 6.68
N LEU A 128 4.78 -9.87 6.81
CA LEU A 128 5.14 -11.23 6.43
C LEU A 128 4.18 -12.16 7.19
N PRO A 129 3.67 -13.24 6.58
CA PRO A 129 2.97 -14.28 7.32
C PRO A 129 3.99 -15.04 8.18
N PHE A 130 4.56 -14.38 9.18
CA PHE A 130 5.17 -15.07 10.28
C PHE A 130 4.03 -15.62 11.13
N SER A 131 3.62 -16.83 10.76
CA SER A 131 2.97 -17.71 11.72
C SER A 131 3.92 -17.83 12.92
N PRO A 132 3.50 -17.52 14.17
CA PRO A 132 4.38 -17.57 15.34
C PRO A 132 4.78 -19.00 15.76
N THR A 133 4.61 -20.01 14.91
CA THR A 133 4.77 -21.42 15.27
C THR A 133 6.10 -22.07 14.86
N PHE A 134 7.05 -21.34 14.27
CA PHE A 134 8.37 -21.92 13.97
C PHE A 134 9.54 -21.02 14.39
N CYS A 135 9.63 -20.78 15.69
CA CYS A 135 10.92 -20.62 16.35
C CYS A 135 11.27 -21.97 16.99
N PRO A 136 12.09 -22.83 16.37
CA PRO A 136 12.74 -23.87 17.15
C PRO A 136 13.69 -23.16 18.15
N PRO A 137 13.55 -23.40 19.45
CA PRO A 137 14.56 -22.94 20.38
C PRO A 137 15.85 -23.71 20.04
N TRP A 138 17.01 -23.09 20.22
CA TRP A 138 18.35 -23.69 20.03
C TRP A 138 18.90 -23.71 18.58
N ARG A 139 19.47 -22.59 18.12
CA ARG A 139 20.92 -22.43 17.85
C ARG A 139 21.24 -21.15 17.05
N PRO A 140 22.39 -20.49 17.31
CA PRO A 140 22.91 -19.44 16.46
C PRO A 140 23.70 -20.08 15.29
N GLN A 141 23.42 -19.72 14.04
CA GLN A 141 24.28 -20.14 12.93
C GLN A 141 24.88 -18.95 12.19
N LYS A 142 26.22 -18.86 12.32
CA LYS A 142 27.14 -18.14 11.46
C LYS A 142 26.99 -18.65 10.03
N CYS A 143 26.78 -17.76 9.07
CA CYS A 143 26.89 -18.06 7.65
C CYS A 143 28.37 -18.31 7.29
N VAL A 144 28.69 -19.48 6.72
CA VAL A 144 29.95 -19.70 6.01
C VAL A 144 29.60 -19.98 4.55
N LEU A 145 30.07 -19.10 3.66
CA LEU A 145 30.00 -19.26 2.21
C LEU A 145 30.95 -20.39 1.78
N HIS A 146 30.43 -21.36 1.04
CA HIS A 146 31.25 -22.34 0.31
C HIS A 146 31.22 -21.98 -1.18
N VAL A 147 32.39 -21.69 -1.74
CA VAL A 147 32.59 -21.41 -3.17
C VAL A 147 32.87 -22.75 -3.86
N PRO A 148 32.13 -23.17 -4.91
CA PRO A 148 32.49 -24.34 -5.69
C PRO A 148 33.60 -23.98 -6.70
N ARG A 149 34.52 -24.91 -6.94
CA ARG A 149 35.51 -24.84 -8.02
C ARG A 149 34.88 -25.18 -9.36
#